data_AF-A0A972CM65-F1
#
_entry.id   AF-A0A972CM65-F1
#
_cell.length_a   1.000
_cell.length_b   1.000
_cell.length_c   1.000
_cell.angle_alpha   90.00
_cell.angle_beta   90.00
_cell.angle_gamma   90.00
#
_symmetry.space_group_name_H-M   'P 1'
#
loop_
_entity.id
_entity.type
_entity.pdbx_description
1 polymer ?
#
loop_
_entity_poly.entity_id
_entity_poly.type
_entity_poly.pdbx_seq_one_letter_code
_entity_poly.pdbx_strand_id
1 'polypeptide(L)'
;MPTDTSEKGLETIVVQSLVNDAGYRQGEPGDFDREYAVDLAKLTEFVNETQPKAYEALSLGEDCPRRTKFLGRLQGEIAKRGVIDVLRLGVNDGPVALDLFYGTPSVGNLKAQELFTKNIFSVTRQLRYSQNETQLALDLVVFINGLPEPVLIFKLSTQTFLGRILLG
;
A
#
# COMPACT_ATOMS: atom_id res chain seq x y z
N MET A 1 8.43 12.86 -30.40
CA MET A 1 9.33 12.86 -29.22
C MET A 1 10.08 11.55 -29.24
N PRO A 2 11.41 11.52 -29.02
CA PRO A 2 12.13 10.25 -28.96
C PRO A 2 11.71 9.52 -27.67
N THR A 3 11.20 8.30 -27.82
CA THR A 3 10.85 7.43 -26.70
C THR A 3 12.14 6.91 -26.08
N ASP A 4 12.42 7.30 -24.84
CA ASP A 4 13.53 6.73 -24.08
C ASP A 4 13.20 5.27 -23.73
N THR A 5 13.89 4.34 -24.38
CA THR A 5 13.73 2.89 -24.20
C THR A 5 14.61 2.31 -23.09
N SER A 6 15.30 3.14 -22.31
CA SER A 6 15.99 2.67 -21.10
C SER A 6 14.99 2.20 -20.04
N GLU A 7 15.40 1.32 -19.12
CA GLU A 7 14.55 0.89 -17.99
C GLU A 7 14.02 2.09 -17.19
N LYS A 8 14.84 3.11 -16.97
CA LYS A 8 14.43 4.37 -16.32
C LYS A 8 13.41 5.15 -17.15
N GLY A 9 13.54 5.14 -18.48
CA GLY A 9 12.58 5.73 -19.40
C GLY A 9 11.22 5.03 -19.33
N LEU A 10 11.22 3.70 -19.35
CA LEU A 10 10.02 2.86 -19.23
C LEU A 10 9.31 3.05 -17.89
N GLU A 11 10.04 3.02 -16.77
CA GLU A 11 9.47 3.30 -15.44
C GLU A 11 8.79 4.68 -15.40
N THR A 12 9.44 5.68 -15.97
CA THR A 12 8.92 7.06 -15.97
C THR A 12 7.63 7.13 -16.78
N ILE A 13 7.58 6.48 -17.94
CA ILE A 13 6.37 6.40 -18.77
C ILE A 13 5.24 5.70 -18.03
N VAL A 14 5.52 4.56 -17.38
CA VAL A 14 4.50 3.78 -16.63
C VAL A 14 3.94 4.60 -15.47
N VAL A 15 4.80 5.20 -14.64
CA VAL A 15 4.34 6.04 -13.53
C VAL A 15 3.56 7.23 -14.03
N GLN A 16 4.04 7.88 -15.09
CA GLN A 16 3.37 9.06 -15.63
C GLN A 16 2.00 8.71 -16.20
N SER A 17 1.83 7.54 -16.82
CA SER A 17 0.51 7.07 -17.25
C SER A 17 -0.39 6.69 -16.06
N LEU A 18 0.14 6.02 -15.04
CA LEU A 18 -0.64 5.70 -13.83
C LEU A 18 -1.13 6.95 -13.11
N VAL A 19 -0.27 7.97 -12.99
CA VAL A 19 -0.59 9.21 -12.29
C VAL A 19 -1.51 10.11 -13.12
N ASN A 20 -1.20 10.32 -14.40
CA ASN A 20 -1.93 11.28 -15.22
C ASN A 20 -3.22 10.71 -15.84
N ASP A 21 -3.21 9.43 -16.21
CA ASP A 21 -4.34 8.80 -16.93
C ASP A 21 -5.21 7.93 -16.02
N ALA A 22 -4.60 7.24 -15.04
CA ALA A 22 -5.32 6.30 -14.17
C ALA A 22 -5.64 6.84 -12.76
N GLY A 23 -5.23 8.08 -12.45
CA GLY A 23 -5.57 8.76 -11.19
C GLY A 23 -4.81 8.28 -9.95
N TYR A 24 -3.68 7.58 -10.14
CA TYR A 24 -2.83 7.15 -9.03
C TYR A 24 -2.09 8.35 -8.44
N ARG A 25 -1.81 8.29 -7.14
CA ARG A 25 -0.96 9.28 -6.48
C ARG A 25 0.49 8.82 -6.52
N GLN A 26 1.41 9.71 -6.84
CA GLN A 26 2.82 9.40 -6.66
C GLN A 26 3.14 9.32 -5.16
N GLY A 27 3.68 8.18 -4.73
CA GLY A 27 4.13 7.95 -3.36
C GLY A 27 5.60 8.33 -3.18
N GLU A 28 5.98 8.60 -1.94
CA GLU A 28 7.35 8.94 -1.55
C GLU A 28 8.04 7.70 -0.93
N PRO A 29 9.25 7.32 -1.38
CA PRO A 29 9.96 6.17 -0.80
C PRO A 29 10.26 6.30 0.69
N GLY A 30 10.27 7.52 1.23
CA GLY A 30 10.46 7.80 2.65
C GLY A 30 9.26 7.46 3.53
N ASP A 31 8.05 7.42 2.95
CA ASP A 31 6.81 7.10 3.67
C ASP A 31 6.60 5.59 3.84
N PHE A 32 7.41 4.80 3.13
CA PHE A 32 7.39 3.35 3.22
C PHE A 32 8.15 2.86 4.47
N ASP A 33 7.38 2.34 5.42
CA ASP A 33 7.90 1.65 6.58
C ASP A 33 8.33 0.23 6.18
N ARG A 34 9.64 -0.02 6.23
CA ARG A 34 10.25 -1.31 5.86
C ARG A 34 10.09 -2.39 6.93
N GLU A 35 9.79 -2.01 8.17
CA GLU A 35 9.57 -2.96 9.25
C GLU A 35 8.22 -3.64 9.06
N TYR A 36 7.20 -2.85 8.69
CA TYR A 36 5.84 -3.34 8.49
C TYR A 36 5.47 -3.59 7.03
N ALA A 37 6.33 -3.17 6.10
CA ALA A 37 6.11 -3.20 4.65
C ALA A 37 4.85 -2.44 4.20
N VAL A 38 4.64 -1.24 4.75
CA VAL A 38 3.44 -0.42 4.54
C VAL A 38 3.84 1.02 4.26
N ASP A 39 3.16 1.68 3.33
CA ASP A 39 3.20 3.13 3.20
C ASP A 39 2.30 3.75 4.29
N LEU A 40 2.94 4.18 5.38
CA LEU A 40 2.26 4.62 6.59
C LEU A 40 1.50 5.92 6.37
N ALA A 41 2.02 6.81 5.51
CA ALA A 41 1.36 8.05 5.18
C ALA A 41 0.01 7.78 4.48
N LYS A 42 -0.02 6.88 3.49
CA LYS A 42 -1.26 6.56 2.78
C LYS A 42 -2.23 5.72 3.60
N LEU A 43 -1.73 4.82 4.44
CA LEU A 43 -2.58 4.07 5.36
C LEU A 43 -3.26 5.01 6.38
N THR A 44 -2.49 5.89 7.02
CA THR A 44 -3.03 6.82 8.02
C THR A 44 -4.00 7.82 7.41
N GLU A 45 -3.69 8.37 6.23
CA GLU A 45 -4.56 9.25 5.46
C GLU A 45 -5.91 8.57 5.16
N PHE A 46 -5.88 7.37 4.59
CA PHE A 46 -7.09 6.61 4.26
C PHE A 46 -7.94 6.31 5.51
N VAL A 47 -7.32 5.83 6.59
CA VAL A 47 -8.05 5.47 7.82
C VAL A 47 -8.66 6.70 8.49
N ASN A 48 -7.95 7.84 8.49
CA ASN A 48 -8.48 9.09 9.01
C ASN A 48 -9.70 9.58 8.22
N GLU A 49 -9.64 9.52 6.88
CA GLU A 49 -10.74 10.00 6.03
C GLU A 49 -11.97 9.10 6.03
N THR A 50 -11.80 7.79 6.24
CA THR A 50 -12.88 6.79 6.16
C THR A 50 -13.42 6.41 7.53
N GLN A 51 -12.54 6.28 8.52
CA GLN A 51 -12.81 5.68 9.83
C GLN A 51 -12.11 6.45 10.97
N PRO A 52 -12.42 7.75 11.18
CA PRO A 52 -11.71 8.60 12.15
C PRO A 52 -11.78 8.07 13.59
N LYS A 53 -12.86 7.38 13.96
CA LYS A 53 -12.97 6.73 15.28
C LYS A 53 -11.95 5.60 15.46
N ALA A 54 -11.70 4.81 14.41
CA ALA A 54 -10.69 3.76 14.43
C ALA A 54 -9.28 4.37 14.40
N TYR A 55 -9.08 5.44 13.62
CA TYR A 55 -7.84 6.21 13.59
C TYR A 55 -7.40 6.66 14.99
N GLU A 56 -8.31 7.31 15.73
CA GLU A 56 -8.06 7.76 17.10
C GLU A 56 -7.87 6.59 18.07
N ALA A 57 -8.73 5.56 17.96
CA ALA A 57 -8.67 4.39 18.84
C ALA A 57 -7.41 3.53 18.63
N LEU A 58 -6.75 3.63 17.47
CA LEU A 58 -5.47 2.96 17.20
C LEU A 58 -4.27 3.90 17.36
N SER A 59 -4.52 5.19 17.61
CA SER A 59 -3.50 6.24 17.73
C SER A 59 -2.58 6.28 16.52
N LEU A 60 -3.13 6.11 15.31
CA LEU A 60 -2.34 5.97 14.07
C LEU A 60 -1.52 7.23 13.72
N GLY A 61 -1.97 8.41 14.16
CA GLY A 61 -1.27 9.67 13.93
C GLY A 61 -0.04 9.92 14.80
N GLU A 62 0.17 9.12 15.84
CA GLU A 62 1.27 9.31 16.80
C GLU A 62 2.21 8.11 16.79
N ASP A 63 3.51 8.38 16.86
CA ASP A 63 4.50 7.33 17.06
C ASP A 63 4.48 6.83 18.50
N CYS A 64 3.57 5.89 18.76
CA CYS A 64 3.37 5.31 20.08
C CYS A 64 3.29 3.78 20.02
N PRO A 65 3.51 3.09 21.16
CA PRO A 65 3.44 1.63 21.22
C PRO A 65 2.13 1.03 20.72
N ARG A 66 1.02 1.79 20.78
CA ARG A 66 -0.28 1.35 20.29
C ARG A 66 -0.30 1.23 18.77
N ARG A 67 0.26 2.22 18.06
CA ARG A 67 0.44 2.18 16.60
C ARG A 67 1.35 1.02 16.21
N THR A 68 2.51 0.90 16.85
CA THR A 68 3.47 -0.19 16.59
C THR A 68 2.83 -1.57 16.77
N LYS A 69 2.06 -1.76 17.85
CA LYS A 69 1.32 -3.01 18.11
C LYS A 69 0.30 -3.32 17.01
N PHE A 70 -0.45 -2.31 16.57
CA PHE A 70 -1.41 -2.47 15.47
C PHE A 70 -0.70 -2.84 14.16
N LEU A 71 0.38 -2.14 13.80
CA LEU A 71 1.15 -2.42 12.59
C LEU A 71 1.75 -3.84 12.60
N GLY A 72 2.28 -4.29 13.75
CA GLY A 72 2.74 -5.67 13.90
C GLY A 72 1.61 -6.69 13.75
N ARG A 73 0.40 -6.37 14.22
CA ARG A 73 -0.78 -7.23 14.01
C ARG A 73 -1.21 -7.25 12.56
N LEU A 74 -1.26 -6.09 11.90
CA LEU A 74 -1.57 -5.95 10.48
C LEU A 74 -0.60 -6.80 9.63
N GLN A 75 0.70 -6.70 9.91
CA GLN A 75 1.72 -7.52 9.28
C GLN A 75 1.48 -9.02 9.54
N GLY A 76 1.17 -9.42 10.77
CA GLY A 76 0.86 -10.81 11.09
C GLY A 76 -0.36 -11.35 10.34
N GLU A 77 -1.41 -10.53 10.18
CA GLU A 77 -2.59 -10.89 9.39
C GLU A 77 -2.27 -11.00 7.90
N ILE A 78 -1.44 -10.09 7.36
CA ILE A 78 -0.94 -10.15 5.98
C ILE A 78 -0.11 -11.42 5.77
N ALA A 79 0.79 -11.76 6.69
CA ALA A 79 1.62 -12.97 6.59
C ALA A 79 0.76 -14.25 6.65
N LYS A 80 -0.32 -14.24 7.44
CA LYS A 80 -1.19 -15.41 7.63
C LYS A 80 -2.21 -15.62 6.51
N ARG A 81 -2.83 -14.54 6.02
CA ARG A 81 -3.97 -14.57 5.10
C ARG A 81 -3.65 -14.03 3.70
N GLY A 82 -2.58 -13.26 3.58
CA GLY A 82 -2.22 -12.53 2.36
C GLY A 82 -2.86 -11.14 2.29
N VAL A 83 -2.23 -10.23 1.54
CA VAL A 83 -2.67 -8.83 1.40
C VAL A 83 -4.08 -8.73 0.83
N ILE A 84 -4.41 -9.54 -0.19
CA ILE A 84 -5.71 -9.49 -0.86
C ILE A 84 -6.84 -9.83 0.12
N ASP A 85 -6.63 -10.81 0.99
CA ASP A 85 -7.63 -11.22 1.98
C ASP A 85 -7.78 -10.14 3.06
N VAL A 86 -6.67 -9.55 3.51
CA VAL A 86 -6.67 -8.41 4.44
C VAL A 86 -7.37 -7.18 3.86
N LEU A 87 -7.18 -6.86 2.58
CA LEU A 87 -7.92 -5.77 1.91
C LEU A 87 -9.43 -6.06 1.88
N ARG A 88 -9.83 -7.31 1.60
CA ARG A 88 -11.24 -7.69 1.45
C ARG A 88 -11.99 -7.82 2.77
N LEU A 89 -11.34 -8.37 3.80
CA LEU A 89 -11.98 -8.67 5.09
C LEU A 89 -11.61 -7.69 6.20
N GLY A 90 -10.61 -6.83 5.97
CA GLY A 90 -10.09 -5.94 7.00
C GLY A 90 -9.29 -6.65 8.08
N VAL A 91 -8.99 -5.89 9.13
CA VAL A 91 -8.25 -6.35 10.32
C VAL A 91 -9.01 -5.94 11.58
N ASN A 92 -9.04 -6.86 12.54
CA ASN A 92 -9.60 -6.58 13.86
C ASN A 92 -8.47 -6.45 14.87
N ASP A 93 -8.42 -5.34 15.60
CA ASP A 93 -7.59 -5.19 16.79
C ASP A 93 -8.45 -5.00 18.05
N GLY A 94 -8.77 -6.13 18.69
CA GLY A 94 -9.63 -6.15 19.88
C GLY A 94 -11.05 -5.68 19.55
N PRO A 95 -11.54 -4.57 20.15
CA PRO A 95 -12.86 -4.03 19.84
C PRO A 95 -12.89 -3.18 18.56
N VAL A 96 -11.73 -2.88 17.96
CA VAL A 96 -11.64 -2.04 16.76
C VAL A 96 -11.59 -2.95 15.53
N ALA A 97 -12.60 -2.86 14.67
CA ALA A 97 -12.57 -3.42 13.32
C ALA A 97 -12.16 -2.32 12.35
N LEU A 98 -11.26 -2.64 11.43
CA LEU A 98 -10.74 -1.72 10.43
C LEU A 98 -10.92 -2.31 9.04
N ASP A 99 -11.71 -1.63 8.22
CA ASP A 99 -11.82 -1.90 6.79
C ASP A 99 -10.63 -1.28 6.06
N LEU A 100 -10.00 -2.03 5.15
CA LEU A 100 -8.78 -1.57 4.46
C LEU A 100 -8.99 -1.32 2.97
N PHE A 101 -10.20 -1.62 2.46
CA PHE A 101 -10.59 -1.35 1.09
C PHE A 101 -12.11 -1.29 0.97
N TYR A 102 -12.60 -0.31 0.22
CA TYR A 102 -14.02 -0.26 -0.15
C TYR A 102 -14.16 -0.68 -1.61
N GLY A 103 -14.88 -1.77 -1.88
CA GLY A 103 -15.11 -2.27 -3.24
C GLY A 103 -16.19 -1.49 -4.00
N THR A 104 -16.38 -1.83 -5.27
CA THR A 104 -17.38 -1.18 -6.14
C THR A 104 -18.74 -1.14 -5.45
N PRO A 105 -19.33 0.05 -5.26
CA PRO A 105 -20.56 0.21 -4.50
C PRO A 105 -21.75 -0.33 -5.30
N SER A 106 -22.71 -0.93 -4.60
CA SER A 106 -24.01 -1.26 -5.19
C SER A 106 -24.75 0.02 -5.60
N VAL A 107 -25.51 -0.06 -6.69
CA VAL A 107 -26.32 1.06 -7.21
C VAL A 107 -27.25 1.56 -6.11
N GLY A 108 -27.20 2.87 -5.82
CA GLY A 108 -28.03 3.53 -4.81
C GLY A 108 -27.43 3.66 -3.41
N ASN A 109 -26.28 3.05 -3.11
CA ASN A 109 -25.59 3.25 -1.83
C ASN A 109 -24.62 4.44 -1.92
N LEU A 110 -25.12 5.65 -1.63
CA LEU A 110 -24.34 6.89 -1.68
C LEU A 110 -23.13 6.87 -0.72
N LYS A 111 -23.30 6.33 0.49
CA LYS A 111 -22.22 6.23 1.47
C LYS A 111 -21.10 5.30 0.99
N ALA A 112 -21.45 4.18 0.38
CA ALA A 112 -20.46 3.28 -0.21
C ALA A 112 -19.75 3.91 -1.41
N GLN A 113 -20.45 4.74 -2.19
CA GLN A 113 -19.81 5.51 -3.27
C GLN A 113 -18.79 6.51 -2.73
N GLU A 114 -19.15 7.27 -1.68
CA GLU A 114 -18.22 8.19 -1.03
C GLU A 114 -16.98 7.47 -0.48
N LEU A 115 -17.17 6.36 0.23
CA LEU A 115 -16.05 5.56 0.76
C LEU A 115 -15.20 4.93 -0.34
N PHE A 116 -15.82 4.49 -1.44
CA PHE A 116 -15.10 3.99 -2.61
C PHE A 116 -14.19 5.05 -3.24
N THR A 117 -14.68 6.29 -3.35
CA THR A 117 -13.89 7.41 -3.90
C THR A 117 -12.72 7.83 -3.01
N LYS A 118 -12.74 7.43 -1.74
CA LYS A 118 -11.65 7.69 -0.78
C LYS A 118 -10.53 6.66 -0.82
N ASN A 119 -10.68 5.57 -1.59
CA ASN A 119 -9.56 4.65 -1.79
C ASN A 119 -8.40 5.38 -2.46
N ILE A 120 -7.21 5.25 -1.88
CA ILE A 120 -5.97 5.83 -2.37
C ILE A 120 -5.20 4.73 -3.09
N PHE A 121 -5.07 4.89 -4.41
CA PHE A 121 -4.14 4.11 -5.20
C PHE A 121 -2.87 4.94 -5.36
N SER A 122 -1.72 4.40 -4.93
CA SER A 122 -0.44 5.08 -5.07
C SER A 122 0.60 4.22 -5.76
N VAL A 123 1.57 4.88 -6.39
CA VAL A 123 2.71 4.23 -7.03
C VAL A 123 4.00 4.87 -6.56
N THR A 124 4.93 4.05 -6.06
CA THR A 124 6.22 4.49 -5.53
C THR A 124 7.34 3.82 -6.31
N ARG A 125 8.29 4.63 -6.79
CA ARG A 125 9.46 4.18 -7.54
C ARG A 125 10.65 3.88 -6.63
N GLN A 126 11.56 3.03 -7.10
CA GLN A 126 12.86 2.80 -6.46
C GLN A 126 12.75 2.47 -4.96
N LEU A 127 11.75 1.66 -4.63
CA LEU A 127 11.43 1.31 -3.26
C LEU A 127 12.51 0.34 -2.74
N ARG A 128 13.36 0.81 -1.82
CA ARG A 128 14.35 -0.04 -1.17
C ARG A 128 13.65 -0.86 -0.09
N TYR A 129 13.47 -2.16 -0.35
CA TYR A 129 12.73 -3.06 0.55
C TYR A 129 13.64 -3.75 1.58
N SER A 130 14.92 -3.96 1.27
CA SER A 130 15.83 -4.68 2.18
C SER A 130 16.37 -3.78 3.29
N GLN A 131 16.30 -4.28 4.53
CA GLN A 131 16.89 -3.63 5.72
C GLN A 131 18.43 -3.80 5.78
N ASN A 132 18.95 -4.92 5.25
CA ASN A 132 20.37 -5.30 5.37
C ASN A 132 21.18 -5.14 4.08
N GLU A 133 20.52 -5.04 2.92
CA GLU A 133 21.20 -4.89 1.64
C GLU A 133 20.63 -3.72 0.85
N THR A 134 21.39 -2.64 0.79
CA THR A 134 21.05 -1.40 0.08
C THR A 134 20.83 -1.57 -1.43
N GLN A 135 21.09 -2.75 -2.01
CA GLN A 135 21.04 -3.03 -3.45
C GLN A 135 19.78 -3.78 -3.94
N LEU A 136 18.90 -4.23 -3.05
CA LEU A 136 17.61 -4.81 -3.45
C LEU A 136 16.55 -3.71 -3.50
N ALA A 137 16.54 -2.94 -4.59
CA ALA A 137 15.48 -2.00 -4.92
C ALA A 137 14.41 -2.69 -5.78
N LEU A 138 13.15 -2.40 -5.48
CA LEU A 138 12.05 -2.61 -6.41
C LEU A 138 11.96 -1.37 -7.30
N ASP A 139 11.82 -1.58 -8.60
CA ASP A 139 11.81 -0.48 -9.56
C ASP A 139 10.51 0.32 -9.42
N LEU A 140 9.39 -0.38 -9.18
CA LEU A 140 8.06 0.21 -8.98
C LEU A 140 7.19 -0.69 -8.09
N VAL A 141 6.49 -0.08 -7.13
CA VAL A 141 5.47 -0.76 -6.31
C VAL A 141 4.17 0.04 -6.33
N VAL A 142 3.07 -0.66 -6.58
CA VAL A 142 1.73 -0.12 -6.46
C VAL A 142 1.18 -0.44 -5.08
N PHE A 143 0.56 0.55 -4.45
CA PHE A 143 -0.08 0.45 -3.15
C PHE A 143 -1.57 0.74 -3.27
N ILE A 144 -2.36 0.06 -2.44
CA ILE A 144 -3.77 0.33 -2.22
C ILE A 144 -3.94 0.67 -0.75
N ASN A 145 -4.35 1.90 -0.45
CA ASN A 145 -4.56 2.42 0.91
C ASN A 145 -3.33 2.20 1.82
N GLY A 146 -2.13 2.31 1.26
CA GLY A 146 -0.85 2.10 1.95
C GLY A 146 -0.36 0.65 2.03
N LEU A 147 -1.17 -0.34 1.60
CA LEU A 147 -0.76 -1.74 1.53
C LEU A 147 -0.17 -2.08 0.15
N PRO A 148 0.98 -2.78 0.08
CA PRO A 148 1.59 -3.14 -1.19
C PRO A 148 0.74 -4.18 -1.92
N GLU A 149 0.32 -3.90 -3.15
CA GLU A 149 -0.45 -4.84 -3.95
C GLU A 149 0.53 -5.89 -4.53
N PRO A 150 0.41 -7.18 -4.15
CA PRO A 150 1.43 -8.19 -4.47
C PRO A 150 1.43 -8.61 -5.95
N VAL A 151 0.37 -8.32 -6.71
CA VAL A 151 0.23 -8.68 -8.14
C VAL A 151 0.91 -7.63 -9.04
N LEU A 152 1.05 -6.38 -8.59
CA LEU A 152 1.63 -5.25 -9.33
C LEU A 152 2.99 -4.79 -8.78
N ILE A 153 3.78 -5.71 -8.24
CA ILE A 153 5.20 -5.46 -7.95
C ILE A 153 6.01 -5.70 -9.23
N PHE A 154 6.43 -4.62 -9.89
CA PHE A 154 7.27 -4.71 -11.08
C PHE A 154 8.74 -4.60 -10.69
N LYS A 155 9.49 -5.66 -11.02
CA LYS A 155 10.95 -5.64 -11.07
C LYS A 155 11.34 -5.72 -12.55
N LEU A 156 11.89 -4.63 -13.08
CA LEU A 156 12.34 -4.52 -14.47
C LEU A 156 13.70 -5.19 -14.69
N SER A 157 14.43 -5.55 -13.64
CA SER A 157 15.66 -6.34 -13.81
C SER A 157 15.38 -7.84 -14.05
N THR A 158 15.89 -8.35 -15.17
CA THR A 158 15.98 -9.78 -15.51
C THR A 158 16.69 -10.60 -14.43
N GLN A 159 15.99 -10.98 -13.36
CA GLN A 159 16.29 -12.16 -12.56
C GLN A 159 15.10 -12.50 -11.64
N THR A 160 14.48 -13.61 -11.99
CA THR A 160 13.39 -14.33 -11.32
C THR A 160 13.50 -14.33 -9.79
N PHE A 161 12.52 -13.78 -9.07
CA PHE A 161 12.40 -14.03 -7.63
C PHE A 161 10.95 -13.92 -7.12
N LEU A 162 10.15 -14.97 -7.39
CA LEU A 162 8.78 -15.13 -6.86
C LEU A 162 8.72 -16.00 -5.59
N GLY A 163 9.85 -16.28 -4.92
CA GLY A 163 9.92 -17.33 -3.90
C GLY A 163 10.09 -16.92 -2.43
N ARG A 164 10.30 -15.65 -2.07
CA ARG A 164 10.73 -15.31 -0.69
C ARG A 164 9.94 -14.27 0.09
N ILE A 165 8.98 -13.57 -0.50
CA ILE A 165 8.25 -12.51 0.22
C ILE A 165 7.01 -13.04 0.97
N LEU A 166 6.62 -14.31 0.78
CA LEU A 166 5.46 -14.92 1.45
C LEU A 166 5.78 -16.10 2.39
N LEU A 167 7.06 -16.46 2.59
CA LEU A 167 7.47 -17.63 3.39
C LEU A 167 8.74 -17.37 4.23
N GLY A 168 8.75 -16.27 4.99
CA GLY A 168 9.76 -15.98 6.00
C GLY A 168 9.11 -15.71 7.34
#